data_AF-A0A369SJJ9-F1
#
_entry.id   AF-A0A369SJJ9-F1
#
_cell.length_a   1.000
_cell.length_b   1.000
_cell.length_c   1.000
_cell.angle_alpha   90.00
_cell.angle_beta   90.00
_cell.angle_gamma   90.00
#
_symmetry.space_group_name_H-M   'P 1'
#
loop_
_entity.id
_entity.type
_entity.pdbx_description
1 polymer ?
#
loop_
_entity_poly.entity_id
_entity_poly.type
_entity_poly.pdbx_seq_one_letter_code
_entity_poly.pdbx_strand_id
1 'polypeptide(L)'
;HQGLERKRLIAALAARVQAWIKKDSTWMRMNCCSSTRLAMLQIRLLFIFYIDQYLKNVKDGKNQGILIAVGAVIVTLIIYSILITPGKKSSPVALDPTKKIPFKMIEKENISHDTRRFRFALQSPDHILGLPIGQHMYLSAVIDGALVVRPYTPVSSDDDVGYFDLVIKIYFKNVHPKFPDGGKMSQYLESMKIGDTIDVRGPSGKVTYLGRGKLSIKESPKKDAVIKNVKKLGLIAGGTGITPMLQIIRAVLKDPEDKTELSLLFANQTENDILLRDHLEEISQQHPNVKVWYTLDRPPQGKLNIFISNWQYSSGFINDDMLRERMPAPGPSTQILMCGPPPMIKFACLPNLEKLDYKESMYFAF
;
A
#
# COMPACT_ATOMS: atom_id res chain seq x y z
N HIS A 1 -49.83 -19.18 -48.23
CA HIS A 1 -50.44 -18.61 -47.01
C HIS A 1 -49.44 -18.24 -45.89
N GLN A 2 -48.45 -19.06 -45.54
CA GLN A 2 -47.51 -18.79 -44.42
C GLN A 2 -46.59 -17.55 -44.58
N GLY A 3 -46.21 -17.16 -45.81
CA GLY A 3 -45.35 -16.00 -46.04
C GLY A 3 -46.01 -14.63 -45.82
N LEU A 4 -47.34 -14.55 -45.98
CA LEU A 4 -48.10 -13.31 -45.83
C LEU A 4 -48.38 -13.00 -44.35
N GLU A 5 -48.64 -14.03 -43.54
CA GLU A 5 -48.78 -13.90 -42.08
C GLU A 5 -47.47 -13.48 -41.42
N ARG A 6 -46.33 -14.04 -41.85
CA ARG A 6 -45.02 -13.68 -41.30
C ARG A 6 -44.68 -12.20 -41.54
N LYS A 7 -45.02 -11.67 -42.73
CA LYS A 7 -44.85 -10.24 -43.04
C LYS A 7 -45.77 -9.33 -42.21
N ARG A 8 -47.01 -9.75 -41.93
CA ARG A 8 -47.94 -9.01 -41.06
C ARG A 8 -47.47 -8.99 -39.60
N LEU A 9 -46.95 -10.11 -39.10
CA LEU A 9 -46.41 -10.22 -37.74
C LEU A 9 -45.18 -9.31 -37.53
N ILE A 10 -44.27 -9.28 -38.51
CA ILE A 10 -43.09 -8.40 -38.48
C ILE A 10 -43.50 -6.93 -38.53
N ALA A 11 -44.47 -6.56 -39.37
CA ALA A 11 -44.98 -5.19 -39.45
C ALA A 11 -45.67 -4.75 -38.14
N ALA A 12 -46.45 -5.64 -37.50
CA ALA A 12 -47.09 -5.37 -36.22
C ALA A 12 -46.06 -5.22 -35.08
N LEU A 13 -44.99 -6.02 -35.09
CA LEU A 13 -43.88 -5.88 -34.13
C LEU A 13 -43.14 -4.55 -34.33
N ALA A 14 -42.84 -4.19 -35.58
CA ALA A 14 -42.17 -2.92 -35.91
C ALA A 14 -42.98 -1.70 -35.46
N ALA A 15 -44.31 -1.72 -35.65
CA ALA A 15 -45.21 -0.65 -35.19
C ALA A 15 -45.24 -0.53 -33.66
N ARG A 16 -45.25 -1.66 -32.94
CA ARG A 16 -45.18 -1.68 -31.47
C ARG A 16 -43.84 -1.15 -30.94
N VAL A 17 -42.74 -1.50 -31.58
CA VAL A 17 -41.41 -1.00 -31.24
C VAL A 17 -41.32 0.51 -31.49
N GLN A 18 -41.84 1.02 -32.62
CA GLN A 18 -41.87 2.47 -32.88
C GLN A 18 -42.74 3.25 -31.88
N ALA A 19 -43.89 2.70 -31.48
CA ALA A 19 -44.75 3.31 -30.46
C ALA A 19 -44.08 3.34 -29.09
N TRP A 20 -43.35 2.28 -28.72
CA TRP A 20 -42.55 2.21 -27.50
C TRP A 20 -41.43 3.27 -27.50
N ILE A 21 -40.67 3.38 -28.59
CA ILE A 21 -39.60 4.39 -28.77
C ILE A 21 -40.16 5.81 -28.58
N LYS A 22 -41.33 6.11 -29.16
CA LYS A 22 -41.92 7.45 -29.09
C LYS A 22 -42.38 7.80 -27.67
N LYS A 23 -42.94 6.84 -26.93
CA LYS A 23 -43.39 7.00 -25.53
C LYS A 23 -42.23 7.13 -24.54
N ASP A 24 -41.11 6.47 -24.81
CA ASP A 24 -39.92 6.53 -23.95
C ASP A 24 -39.10 7.81 -24.19
N SER A 25 -39.08 8.32 -25.43
CA SER A 25 -38.41 9.58 -25.78
C SER A 25 -38.98 10.82 -25.08
N THR A 26 -40.28 10.82 -24.78
CA THR A 26 -40.95 11.88 -24.00
C THR A 26 -40.67 11.76 -22.51
N TRP A 27 -40.57 10.55 -21.97
CA TRP A 27 -40.16 10.31 -20.57
C TRP A 27 -38.70 10.75 -20.31
N MET A 28 -37.82 10.54 -21.29
CA MET A 28 -36.39 10.89 -21.20
C MET A 28 -36.08 12.40 -21.13
N ARG A 29 -36.94 13.27 -21.67
CA ARG A 29 -36.72 14.73 -21.60
C ARG A 29 -36.91 15.31 -20.19
N MET A 30 -37.53 14.58 -19.27
CA MET A 30 -37.94 15.12 -17.97
C MET A 30 -36.99 14.79 -16.79
N ASN A 31 -36.01 13.88 -16.90
CA ASN A 31 -35.35 13.30 -15.69
C ASN A 31 -33.83 12.96 -15.80
N CYS A 32 -32.99 13.77 -16.47
CA CYS A 32 -31.57 13.42 -16.66
C CYS A 32 -30.60 14.18 -15.71
N CYS A 33 -30.05 13.50 -14.70
CA CYS A 33 -28.98 14.03 -13.83
C CYS A 33 -28.06 12.88 -13.33
N SER A 34 -27.08 12.45 -14.14
CA SER A 34 -25.83 11.73 -13.77
C SER A 34 -25.11 11.19 -15.02
N SER A 35 -23.78 11.14 -14.99
CA SER A 35 -22.93 10.71 -16.13
C SER A 35 -23.16 9.27 -16.58
N THR A 36 -23.48 8.36 -15.65
CA THR A 36 -23.86 6.97 -15.94
C THR A 36 -25.21 6.84 -16.65
N ARG A 37 -26.16 7.75 -16.40
CA ARG A 37 -27.47 7.75 -17.09
C ARG A 37 -27.37 8.29 -18.52
N LEU A 38 -26.48 9.25 -18.77
CA LEU A 38 -26.15 9.74 -20.12
C LEU A 38 -25.51 8.65 -21.00
N ALA A 39 -24.59 7.85 -20.44
CA ALA A 39 -24.01 6.71 -21.14
C ALA A 39 -25.08 5.66 -21.50
N MET A 40 -25.98 5.32 -20.56
CA MET A 40 -27.11 4.42 -20.86
C MET A 40 -28.06 4.97 -21.92
N LEU A 41 -28.26 6.30 -21.97
CA LEU A 41 -29.09 6.95 -22.98
C LEU A 41 -28.48 6.85 -24.38
N GLN A 42 -27.18 7.11 -24.51
CA GLN A 42 -26.45 6.99 -25.78
C GLN A 42 -26.45 5.55 -26.31
N ILE A 43 -26.28 4.57 -25.43
CA ILE A 43 -26.28 3.14 -25.78
C ILE A 43 -27.68 2.70 -26.25
N ARG A 44 -28.76 3.17 -25.60
CA ARG A 44 -30.14 2.87 -26.03
C ARG A 44 -30.46 3.48 -27.40
N LEU A 45 -29.98 4.69 -27.68
CA LEU A 45 -30.16 5.34 -28.98
C LEU A 45 -29.38 4.61 -30.10
N LEU A 46 -28.16 4.13 -29.81
CA LEU A 46 -27.38 3.31 -30.74
C LEU A 46 -28.09 1.98 -31.05
N PHE A 47 -28.69 1.33 -30.05
CA PHE A 47 -29.45 0.11 -30.23
C PHE A 47 -30.69 0.31 -31.11
N ILE A 48 -31.41 1.42 -30.92
CA ILE A 48 -32.57 1.81 -31.76
C ILE A 48 -32.13 2.05 -33.20
N PHE A 49 -31.03 2.79 -33.42
CA PHE A 49 -30.48 3.05 -34.74
C PHE A 49 -30.10 1.74 -35.46
N TYR A 50 -29.48 0.80 -34.74
CA TYR A 50 -29.05 -0.47 -35.30
C TYR A 50 -30.23 -1.39 -35.67
N ILE A 51 -31.28 -1.42 -34.84
CA ILE A 51 -32.53 -2.15 -35.15
C ILE A 51 -33.21 -1.56 -36.38
N ASP A 52 -33.27 -0.23 -36.51
CA ASP A 52 -33.86 0.42 -37.69
C ASP A 52 -33.10 0.04 -38.98
N GLN A 53 -31.77 0.01 -38.90
CA GLN A 53 -30.91 -0.37 -40.02
C GLN A 53 -31.04 -1.87 -40.39
N TYR A 54 -31.19 -2.75 -39.39
CA TYR A 54 -31.48 -4.17 -39.60
C TYR A 54 -32.85 -4.39 -40.26
N LEU A 55 -33.91 -3.71 -39.80
CA LEU A 55 -35.26 -3.83 -40.36
C LEU A 55 -35.34 -3.34 -41.81
N LYS A 56 -34.55 -2.30 -42.17
CA LYS A 56 -34.40 -1.85 -43.57
C LYS A 56 -33.73 -2.93 -44.43
N ASN A 57 -32.64 -3.53 -43.97
CA ASN A 57 -31.91 -4.54 -44.75
C ASN A 57 -32.64 -5.89 -44.88
N VAL A 58 -33.49 -6.26 -43.92
CA VAL A 58 -34.33 -7.47 -44.00
C VAL A 58 -35.43 -7.32 -45.05
N LYS A 59 -35.93 -6.10 -45.32
CA LYS A 59 -36.88 -5.85 -46.41
C LYS A 59 -36.27 -6.09 -47.80
N ASP A 60 -34.96 -5.90 -47.94
CA ASP A 60 -34.25 -5.99 -49.21
C ASP A 60 -33.68 -7.39 -49.53
N GLY A 61 -33.97 -8.40 -48.70
CA GLY A 61 -33.71 -9.82 -49.01
C GLY A 61 -32.23 -10.24 -49.06
N LYS A 62 -31.30 -9.45 -48.52
CA LYS A 62 -29.86 -9.76 -48.52
C LYS A 62 -29.45 -10.59 -47.30
N ASN A 63 -28.74 -11.70 -47.51
CA ASN A 63 -28.13 -12.56 -46.46
C ASN A 63 -27.15 -11.83 -45.52
N GLN A 64 -26.76 -10.58 -45.84
CA GLN A 64 -25.98 -9.71 -44.96
C GLN A 64 -26.73 -9.31 -43.67
N GLY A 65 -28.07 -9.42 -43.63
CA GLY A 65 -28.85 -9.11 -42.44
C GLY A 65 -28.49 -9.99 -41.24
N ILE A 66 -28.22 -11.29 -41.45
CA ILE A 66 -27.91 -12.23 -40.36
C ILE A 66 -26.58 -11.90 -39.69
N LEU A 67 -25.55 -11.55 -40.47
CA LEU A 67 -24.24 -11.14 -39.95
C LEU A 67 -24.33 -9.86 -39.11
N ILE A 68 -25.13 -8.88 -39.54
CA ILE A 68 -25.37 -7.63 -38.80
C ILE A 68 -26.11 -7.91 -37.49
N ALA A 69 -27.10 -8.81 -37.50
CA ALA A 69 -27.82 -9.20 -36.28
C ALA A 69 -26.92 -9.91 -35.26
N VAL A 70 -26.08 -10.85 -35.72
CA VAL A 70 -25.13 -11.54 -34.85
C VAL A 70 -24.11 -10.55 -34.27
N GLY A 71 -23.58 -9.65 -35.09
CA GLY A 71 -22.71 -8.57 -34.64
C GLY A 71 -23.36 -7.67 -33.58
N ALA A 72 -24.63 -7.30 -33.78
CA ALA A 72 -25.39 -6.48 -32.83
C ALA A 72 -25.58 -7.19 -31.48
N VAL A 73 -25.91 -8.48 -31.49
CA VAL A 73 -26.07 -9.28 -30.27
C VAL A 73 -24.76 -9.38 -29.51
N ILE A 74 -23.63 -9.65 -30.20
CA ILE A 74 -22.31 -9.73 -29.56
C ILE A 74 -21.92 -8.38 -28.94
N VAL A 75 -22.06 -7.28 -29.68
CA VAL A 75 -21.75 -5.93 -29.15
C VAL A 75 -22.66 -5.60 -27.96
N THR A 76 -23.94 -5.97 -28.01
CA THR A 76 -24.87 -5.75 -26.90
C THR A 76 -24.49 -6.57 -25.68
N LEU A 77 -24.06 -7.83 -25.84
CA LEU A 77 -23.58 -8.68 -24.75
C LEU A 77 -22.28 -8.15 -24.14
N ILE A 78 -21.36 -7.63 -24.96
CA ILE A 78 -20.12 -6.99 -24.49
C ILE A 78 -20.45 -5.71 -23.70
N ILE A 79 -21.32 -4.86 -24.23
CA ILE A 79 -21.75 -3.63 -23.55
C ILE A 79 -22.51 -3.97 -22.25
N TYR A 80 -23.41 -4.96 -22.28
CA TYR A 80 -24.13 -5.44 -21.10
C TYR A 80 -23.15 -5.97 -20.05
N SER A 81 -22.13 -6.72 -20.44
CA SER A 81 -21.05 -7.18 -19.56
C SER A 81 -20.25 -6.02 -18.95
N ILE A 82 -19.88 -5.01 -19.75
CA ILE A 82 -19.18 -3.81 -19.28
C ILE A 82 -20.06 -2.93 -18.36
N LEU A 83 -21.37 -2.91 -18.57
CA LEU A 83 -22.31 -2.11 -17.79
C LEU A 83 -22.78 -2.80 -16.50
N ILE A 84 -22.80 -4.13 -16.47
CA ILE A 84 -23.27 -4.94 -15.33
C ILE A 84 -22.14 -5.52 -14.51
N THR A 85 -20.91 -5.51 -15.02
CA THR A 85 -19.76 -5.60 -14.13
C THR A 85 -19.88 -4.44 -13.13
N PRO A 86 -20.16 -4.73 -11.84
CA PRO A 86 -20.21 -3.66 -10.86
C PRO A 86 -18.82 -3.03 -10.87
N GLY A 87 -18.77 -1.74 -11.24
CA GLY A 87 -17.52 -0.99 -11.14
C GLY A 87 -16.92 -1.26 -9.77
N LYS A 88 -15.66 -1.69 -9.72
CA LYS A 88 -14.97 -2.11 -8.51
C LYS A 88 -15.21 -1.02 -7.46
N LYS A 89 -16.08 -1.27 -6.47
CA LYS A 89 -16.39 -0.29 -5.42
C LYS A 89 -15.05 0.01 -4.75
N SER A 90 -14.59 1.26 -4.84
CA SER A 90 -13.37 1.65 -4.15
C SER A 90 -13.61 1.49 -2.65
N SER A 91 -12.77 0.70 -1.99
CA SER A 91 -12.82 0.57 -0.53
C SER A 91 -12.70 1.96 0.11
N PRO A 92 -13.55 2.27 1.10
CA PRO A 92 -13.42 3.52 1.85
C PRO A 92 -12.09 3.55 2.62
N VAL A 93 -11.52 4.75 2.77
CA VAL A 93 -10.24 4.99 3.44
C VAL A 93 -10.45 5.36 4.90
N ALA A 94 -9.71 4.71 5.79
CA ALA A 94 -9.85 4.88 7.22
C ALA A 94 -9.14 6.10 7.81
N LEU A 95 -7.97 6.46 7.26
CA LEU A 95 -7.12 7.53 7.78
C LEU A 95 -7.60 8.92 7.34
N ASP A 96 -7.54 9.89 8.26
CA ASP A 96 -7.74 11.33 7.98
C ASP A 96 -6.52 12.15 8.45
N PRO A 97 -5.85 12.91 7.56
CA PRO A 97 -4.59 13.59 7.89
C PRO A 97 -4.79 14.75 8.87
N THR A 98 -6.03 15.19 9.07
CA THR A 98 -6.40 16.33 9.91
C THR A 98 -7.08 15.90 11.20
N LYS A 99 -7.94 14.87 11.14
CA LYS A 99 -8.76 14.43 12.27
C LYS A 99 -8.11 13.26 13.01
N LYS A 100 -8.35 13.24 14.32
CA LYS A 100 -8.07 12.05 15.14
C LYS A 100 -9.27 11.13 15.08
N ILE A 101 -9.01 9.86 14.79
CA ILE A 101 -10.01 8.82 14.71
C ILE A 101 -9.63 7.72 15.71
N PRO A 102 -10.54 7.30 16.60
CA PRO A 102 -10.27 6.21 17.53
C PRO A 102 -10.34 4.86 16.81
N PHE A 103 -9.32 4.03 16.97
CA PHE A 103 -9.30 2.66 16.46
C PHE A 103 -9.25 1.65 17.60
N LYS A 104 -10.11 0.62 17.50
CA LYS A 104 -10.27 -0.40 18.54
C LYS A 104 -9.24 -1.51 18.39
N MET A 105 -8.50 -1.81 19.45
CA MET A 105 -7.59 -2.95 19.47
C MET A 105 -8.40 -4.25 19.55
N ILE A 106 -8.20 -5.14 18.58
CA ILE A 106 -8.90 -6.43 18.48
C ILE A 106 -7.99 -7.63 18.69
N GLU A 107 -6.67 -7.44 18.56
CA GLU A 107 -5.69 -8.52 18.77
C GLU A 107 -4.39 -7.94 19.34
N LYS A 108 -3.72 -8.73 20.18
CA LYS A 108 -2.40 -8.46 20.71
C LYS A 108 -1.62 -9.76 20.78
N GLU A 109 -0.51 -9.84 20.06
CA GLU A 109 0.35 -11.01 20.00
C GLU A 109 1.76 -10.68 20.50
N ASN A 110 2.35 -11.60 21.27
CA ASN A 110 3.74 -11.50 21.71
C ASN A 110 4.65 -12.09 20.63
N ILE A 111 5.46 -11.24 20.00
CA ILE A 111 6.42 -11.65 18.95
C ILE A 111 7.77 -12.02 19.56
N SER A 112 8.22 -11.24 20.55
CA SER A 112 9.46 -11.51 21.28
C SER A 112 9.33 -11.03 22.73
N HIS A 113 10.40 -11.19 23.52
CA HIS A 113 10.46 -10.74 24.90
C HIS A 113 10.03 -9.28 25.07
N ASP A 114 10.35 -8.42 24.10
CA ASP A 114 10.02 -6.99 24.13
C ASP A 114 9.26 -6.50 22.91
N THR A 115 8.79 -7.34 22.00
CA THR A 115 8.05 -6.87 20.81
C THR A 115 6.68 -7.51 20.71
N ARG A 116 5.68 -6.71 20.34
CA ARG A 116 4.29 -7.15 20.14
C ARG A 116 3.77 -6.73 18.78
N ARG A 117 2.83 -7.51 18.26
CA ARG A 117 1.93 -7.11 17.18
C ARG A 117 0.61 -6.67 17.80
N PHE A 118 0.17 -5.47 17.48
CA PHE A 118 -1.12 -4.90 17.87
C PHE A 118 -1.98 -4.76 16.62
N ARG A 119 -3.14 -5.42 16.62
CA ARG A 119 -4.11 -5.31 15.52
C ARG A 119 -5.26 -4.42 15.93
N PHE A 120 -5.59 -3.47 15.07
CA PHE A 120 -6.69 -2.54 15.27
C PHE A 120 -7.72 -2.69 14.15
N ALA A 121 -9.00 -2.75 14.53
CA ALA A 121 -10.11 -2.79 13.57
C ALA A 121 -10.31 -1.42 12.93
N LEU A 122 -10.53 -1.41 11.61
CA LEU A 122 -11.00 -0.24 10.87
C LEU A 122 -12.50 -0.03 11.09
N GLN A 123 -13.03 1.07 10.55
CA GLN A 123 -14.41 1.51 10.74
C GLN A 123 -15.44 0.52 10.18
N SER A 124 -15.07 -0.25 9.16
CA SER A 124 -15.86 -1.40 8.69
C SER A 124 -14.94 -2.48 8.10
N PRO A 125 -15.46 -3.71 7.92
CA PRO A 125 -14.73 -4.80 7.25
C PRO A 125 -14.35 -4.53 5.79
N ASP A 126 -14.89 -3.47 5.18
CA ASP A 126 -14.61 -3.08 3.79
C ASP A 126 -13.58 -1.95 3.67
N HIS A 127 -13.21 -1.32 4.80
CA HIS A 127 -12.24 -0.22 4.79
C HIS A 127 -10.83 -0.74 4.51
N ILE A 128 -10.06 0.08 3.81
CA ILE A 128 -8.60 0.01 3.78
C ILE A 128 -8.04 1.10 4.68
N LEU A 129 -6.80 0.96 5.12
CA LEU A 129 -6.17 1.97 5.96
C LEU A 129 -5.99 3.30 5.20
N GLY A 130 -5.58 3.22 3.93
CA GLY A 130 -5.26 4.36 3.06
C GLY A 130 -3.95 5.04 3.44
N LEU A 131 -2.91 4.23 3.67
CA LEU A 131 -1.58 4.71 4.02
C LEU A 131 -0.63 4.58 2.81
N PRO A 132 -0.19 5.69 2.19
CA PRO A 132 0.79 5.64 1.12
C PRO A 132 2.11 4.99 1.58
N ILE A 133 2.71 4.17 0.73
CA ILE A 133 3.93 3.41 1.05
C ILE A 133 5.08 4.35 1.41
N GLY A 134 5.67 4.20 2.59
CA GLY A 134 6.72 5.09 3.11
C GLY A 134 6.18 6.24 3.98
N GLN A 135 4.88 6.30 4.24
CA GLN A 135 4.29 7.19 5.23
C GLN A 135 3.98 6.45 6.54
N HIS A 136 3.68 7.22 7.57
CA HIS A 136 3.33 6.75 8.91
C HIS A 136 2.05 7.41 9.42
N MET A 137 1.59 6.98 10.59
CA MET A 137 0.48 7.57 11.31
C MET A 137 0.94 8.02 12.70
N TYR A 138 0.22 8.95 13.32
CA TYR A 138 0.45 9.36 14.70
C TYR A 138 -0.58 8.73 15.61
N LEU A 139 -0.10 8.01 16.63
CA LEU A 139 -0.91 7.57 17.76
C LEU A 139 -0.86 8.64 18.84
N SER A 140 -2.00 8.93 19.47
CA SER A 140 -2.08 9.85 20.59
C SER A 140 -2.89 9.30 21.76
N ALA A 141 -2.38 9.53 22.97
CA ALA A 141 -3.04 9.16 24.22
C ALA A 141 -2.69 10.16 25.31
N VAL A 142 -3.57 10.32 26.30
CA VAL A 142 -3.24 11.05 27.53
C VAL A 142 -2.63 10.06 28.51
N ILE A 143 -1.34 10.24 28.82
CA ILE A 143 -0.56 9.36 29.70
C ILE A 143 -0.03 10.23 30.83
N ASP A 144 -0.36 9.88 32.07
CA ASP A 144 0.00 10.64 33.28
C ASP A 144 -0.39 12.13 33.19
N GLY A 145 -1.58 12.41 32.67
CA GLY A 145 -2.12 13.77 32.52
C GLY A 145 -1.54 14.56 31.34
N ALA A 146 -0.60 14.01 30.57
CA ALA A 146 0.01 14.68 29.42
C ALA A 146 -0.36 14.02 28.09
N LEU A 147 -0.65 14.84 27.07
CA LEU A 147 -0.85 14.33 25.71
C LEU A 147 0.49 13.83 25.13
N VAL A 148 0.57 12.53 24.88
CA VAL A 148 1.71 11.89 24.23
C VAL A 148 1.33 11.53 22.80
N VAL A 149 2.11 12.00 21.83
CA VAL A 149 1.92 11.71 20.40
C VAL A 149 3.18 11.03 19.85
N ARG A 150 3.04 9.90 19.17
CA ARG A 150 4.18 9.18 18.59
C ARG A 150 3.87 8.65 17.18
N PRO A 151 4.83 8.73 16.24
CA PRO A 151 4.67 8.15 14.93
C PRO A 151 4.85 6.62 15.00
N TYR A 152 4.06 5.90 14.21
CA TYR A 152 4.21 4.46 13.96
C TYR A 152 3.90 4.15 12.51
N THR A 153 4.65 3.21 11.95
CA THR A 153 4.46 2.72 10.59
C THR A 153 3.88 1.31 10.65
N PRO A 154 2.64 1.10 10.17
CA PRO A 154 2.05 -0.23 10.05
C PRO A 154 2.85 -1.15 9.15
N VAL A 155 2.79 -2.44 9.47
CA VAL A 155 3.36 -3.52 8.66
C VAL A 155 2.34 -4.14 7.70
N SER A 156 1.05 -3.85 7.89
CA SER A 156 -0.03 -4.16 6.94
C SER A 156 -0.06 -3.16 5.77
N SER A 157 -0.73 -3.54 4.67
CA SER A 157 -0.95 -2.68 3.49
C SER A 157 -2.44 -2.45 3.25
N ASP A 158 -2.77 -1.68 2.20
CA ASP A 158 -4.16 -1.51 1.75
C ASP A 158 -4.76 -2.79 1.10
N ASP A 159 -4.01 -3.89 1.07
CA ASP A 159 -4.54 -5.22 0.75
C ASP A 159 -5.18 -5.90 1.96
N ASP A 160 -4.78 -5.47 3.17
CA ASP A 160 -5.33 -5.92 4.43
C ASP A 160 -6.60 -5.10 4.72
N VAL A 161 -7.76 -5.68 4.40
CA VAL A 161 -9.05 -5.01 4.55
C VAL A 161 -9.60 -5.20 5.96
N GLY A 162 -10.14 -4.14 6.55
CA GLY A 162 -10.84 -4.16 7.84
C GLY A 162 -9.94 -4.06 9.07
N TYR A 163 -8.61 -4.09 8.93
CA TYR A 163 -7.68 -3.92 10.05
C TYR A 163 -6.36 -3.26 9.64
N PHE A 164 -5.55 -2.88 10.63
CA PHE A 164 -4.12 -2.65 10.45
C PHE A 164 -3.31 -3.21 11.60
N ASP A 165 -2.05 -3.59 11.31
CA ASP A 165 -1.13 -4.17 12.27
C ASP A 165 0.06 -3.23 12.54
N LEU A 166 0.33 -2.99 13.82
CA LEU A 166 1.55 -2.32 14.29
C LEU A 166 2.46 -3.33 14.99
N VAL A 167 3.73 -3.39 14.60
CA VAL A 167 4.75 -4.17 15.31
C VAL A 167 5.63 -3.20 16.10
N ILE A 168 5.56 -3.29 17.43
CA ILE A 168 6.12 -2.29 18.33
C ILE A 168 6.97 -2.97 19.40
N LYS A 169 8.22 -2.50 19.51
CA LYS A 169 9.11 -2.80 20.64
C LYS A 169 8.69 -1.99 21.86
N ILE A 170 8.54 -2.68 22.98
CA ILE A 170 8.15 -2.16 24.29
C ILE A 170 9.41 -1.84 25.08
N TYR A 171 9.59 -0.55 25.33
CA TYR A 171 10.63 -0.08 26.22
C TYR A 171 10.13 -0.15 27.66
N PHE A 172 10.38 -1.26 28.36
CA PHE A 172 9.99 -1.44 29.75
C PHE A 172 10.77 -0.52 30.70
N LYS A 173 10.09 -0.04 31.74
CA LYS A 173 10.73 0.60 32.89
C LYS A 173 11.73 -0.33 33.57
N ASN A 174 12.73 0.27 34.22
CA ASN A 174 13.79 -0.39 35.00
C ASN A 174 14.69 -1.36 34.20
N VAL A 175 14.73 -1.26 32.86
CA VAL A 175 15.62 -2.06 32.02
C VAL A 175 16.89 -1.31 31.64
N HIS A 176 16.77 -0.05 31.20
CA HIS A 176 17.91 0.71 30.70
C HIS A 176 18.36 1.78 31.72
N PRO A 177 19.64 1.80 32.16
CA PRO A 177 20.11 2.74 33.20
C PRO A 177 19.89 4.21 32.87
N LYS A 178 20.05 4.61 31.59
CA LYS A 178 19.81 5.99 31.14
C LYS A 178 18.34 6.34 30.94
N PHE A 179 17.45 5.35 30.89
CA PHE A 179 16.02 5.52 30.62
C PHE A 179 15.18 4.68 31.61
N PRO A 180 15.27 4.97 32.92
CA PRO A 180 14.65 4.15 33.96
C PRO A 180 13.13 4.08 33.82
N ASP A 181 12.48 5.12 33.28
CA ASP A 181 11.01 5.16 33.13
C ASP A 181 10.50 4.37 31.91
N GLY A 182 11.39 3.92 31.03
CA GLY A 182 11.03 3.25 29.78
C GLY A 182 10.30 4.18 28.78
N GLY A 183 9.54 3.58 27.86
CA GLY A 183 8.82 4.28 26.80
C GLY A 183 7.37 4.53 27.18
N LYS A 184 6.95 5.81 27.18
CA LYS A 184 5.58 6.21 27.55
C LYS A 184 4.52 5.54 26.69
N MET A 185 4.54 5.78 25.37
CA MET A 185 3.52 5.25 24.45
C MET A 185 3.61 3.73 24.29
N SER A 186 4.81 3.16 24.25
CA SER A 186 4.95 1.71 24.10
C SER A 186 4.43 0.95 25.33
N GLN A 187 4.69 1.43 26.54
CA GLN A 187 4.14 0.81 27.76
C GLN A 187 2.62 1.05 27.88
N TYR A 188 2.11 2.19 27.41
CA TYR A 188 0.68 2.43 27.33
C TYR A 188 -0.02 1.42 26.42
N LEU A 189 0.50 1.22 25.20
CA LEU A 189 -0.01 0.19 24.28
C LEU A 189 0.10 -1.22 24.88
N GLU A 190 1.19 -1.52 25.57
CA GLU A 190 1.35 -2.79 26.27
C GLU A 190 0.28 -3.00 27.34
N SER A 191 -0.12 -1.94 28.05
CA SER A 191 -1.14 -2.01 29.10
C SER A 191 -2.59 -2.04 28.59
N MET A 192 -2.82 -1.67 27.32
CA MET A 192 -4.16 -1.69 26.75
C MET A 192 -4.73 -3.11 26.72
N LYS A 193 -6.03 -3.22 26.92
CA LYS A 193 -6.80 -4.46 26.83
C LYS A 193 -7.47 -4.55 25.46
N ILE A 194 -7.73 -5.77 25.01
CA ILE A 194 -8.55 -5.99 23.82
C ILE A 194 -9.89 -5.28 24.03
N GLY A 195 -10.25 -4.43 23.08
CA GLY A 195 -11.43 -3.59 23.12
C GLY A 195 -11.16 -2.11 23.41
N ASP A 196 -9.99 -1.76 23.96
CA ASP A 196 -9.59 -0.37 24.16
C ASP A 196 -9.32 0.32 22.82
N THR A 197 -9.41 1.64 22.81
CA THR A 197 -9.17 2.46 21.61
C THR A 197 -7.92 3.32 21.72
N ILE A 198 -7.27 3.58 20.59
CA ILE A 198 -6.19 4.57 20.45
C ILE A 198 -6.57 5.59 19.39
N ASP A 199 -6.33 6.87 19.66
CA ASP A 199 -6.54 7.92 18.67
C ASP A 199 -5.41 7.91 17.63
N VAL A 200 -5.79 7.87 16.36
CA VAL A 200 -4.86 7.87 15.23
C VAL A 200 -5.16 9.05 14.30
N ARG A 201 -4.10 9.71 13.83
CA ARG A 201 -4.17 10.72 12.75
C ARG A 201 -3.10 10.41 11.71
N GLY A 202 -3.48 10.45 10.44
CA GLY A 202 -2.59 10.18 9.32
C GLY A 202 -3.35 10.14 7.99
N PRO A 203 -2.71 9.88 6.87
CA PRO A 203 -1.30 9.54 6.75
C PRO A 203 -0.41 10.79 6.89
N SER A 204 0.86 10.59 7.25
CA SER A 204 1.86 11.64 7.35
C SER A 204 3.21 11.11 6.93
N GLY A 205 4.00 11.95 6.27
CA GLY A 205 5.33 11.56 5.81
C GLY A 205 5.80 12.48 4.71
N LYS A 206 7.10 12.47 4.48
CA LYS A 206 7.73 13.24 3.41
C LYS A 206 8.15 12.37 2.23
N VAL A 207 8.14 11.05 2.39
CA VAL A 207 8.53 10.10 1.36
C VAL A 207 7.31 9.27 0.98
N THR A 208 7.15 9.00 -0.30
CA THR A 208 6.17 8.04 -0.79
C THR A 208 6.77 7.25 -1.94
N TYR A 209 6.74 5.93 -1.84
CA TYR A 209 7.08 5.02 -2.93
C TYR A 209 5.87 4.87 -3.84
N LEU A 210 6.02 5.28 -5.09
CA LEU A 210 4.96 5.28 -6.10
C LEU A 210 5.01 4.04 -7.00
N GLY A 211 5.90 3.10 -6.71
CA GLY A 211 6.16 1.90 -7.54
C GLY A 211 7.25 2.12 -8.58
N ARG A 212 7.87 1.01 -9.02
CA ARG A 212 8.81 0.93 -10.14
C ARG A 212 9.96 1.92 -10.05
N GLY A 213 10.54 2.01 -8.86
CA GLY A 213 11.68 2.88 -8.55
C GLY A 213 11.31 4.36 -8.45
N LYS A 214 10.03 4.74 -8.46
CA LYS A 214 9.61 6.14 -8.36
C LYS A 214 9.36 6.53 -6.90
N LEU A 215 10.13 7.51 -6.41
CA LEU A 215 9.97 8.11 -5.09
C LEU A 215 9.47 9.55 -5.22
N SER A 216 8.48 9.90 -4.41
CA SER A 216 8.10 11.29 -4.14
C SER A 216 8.71 11.71 -2.82
N ILE A 217 9.57 12.74 -2.82
CA ILE A 217 10.25 13.24 -1.62
C ILE A 217 9.97 14.73 -1.44
N LYS A 218 9.41 15.10 -0.28
CA LYS A 218 9.08 16.47 0.09
C LYS A 218 10.02 16.96 1.19
N GLU A 219 11.00 17.79 0.84
CA GLU A 219 11.99 18.32 1.79
C GLU A 219 11.33 19.09 2.95
N SER A 220 10.37 19.96 2.62
CA SER A 220 9.68 20.82 3.59
C SER A 220 8.20 21.01 3.22
N PRO A 221 7.33 21.39 4.18
CA PRO A 221 5.91 21.60 3.91
C PRO A 221 5.62 22.63 2.80
N LYS A 222 6.51 23.61 2.62
CA LYS A 222 6.37 24.74 1.68
C LYS A 222 6.92 24.46 0.28
N LYS A 223 7.71 23.40 0.09
CA LYS A 223 8.27 23.02 -1.21
C LYS A 223 7.44 21.91 -1.83
N ASP A 224 7.37 21.89 -3.15
CA ASP A 224 6.76 20.79 -3.88
C ASP A 224 7.57 19.50 -3.71
N ALA A 225 6.89 18.36 -3.81
CA ALA A 225 7.55 17.07 -3.78
C ALA A 225 8.34 16.85 -5.08
N VAL A 226 9.57 16.37 -4.93
CA VAL A 226 10.43 16.02 -6.05
C VAL A 226 10.23 14.55 -6.37
N ILE A 227 9.96 14.25 -7.64
CA ILE A 227 9.91 12.87 -8.14
C ILE A 227 11.32 12.42 -8.52
N LYS A 228 11.80 11.36 -7.88
CA LYS A 228 13.07 10.69 -8.21
C LYS A 228 12.79 9.32 -8.80
N ASN A 229 13.43 9.03 -9.93
CA ASN A 229 13.45 7.69 -10.49
C ASN A 229 14.78 7.05 -10.12
N VAL A 230 14.71 6.04 -9.27
CA VAL A 230 15.87 5.31 -8.76
C VAL A 230 15.84 3.88 -9.29
N LYS A 231 17.02 3.30 -9.44
CA LYS A 231 17.19 1.88 -9.76
C LYS A 231 17.58 1.10 -8.51
N LYS A 232 18.22 1.77 -7.54
CA LYS A 232 18.79 1.15 -6.35
C LYS A 232 18.36 1.90 -5.09
N LEU A 233 17.85 1.16 -4.12
CA LEU A 233 17.53 1.65 -2.79
C LEU A 233 18.41 0.98 -1.74
N GLY A 234 19.17 1.79 -1.02
CA GLY A 234 19.77 1.37 0.24
C GLY A 234 18.80 1.66 1.38
N LEU A 235 18.55 0.67 2.22
CA LEU A 235 17.62 0.75 3.35
C LEU A 235 18.42 0.51 4.62
N ILE A 236 18.52 1.51 5.50
CA ILE A 236 19.27 1.41 6.76
C ILE A 236 18.29 1.45 7.92
N ALA A 237 18.13 0.33 8.62
CA ALA A 237 17.17 0.19 9.71
C ALA A 237 17.87 -0.03 11.05
N GLY A 238 17.33 0.57 12.11
CA GLY A 238 17.71 0.29 13.50
C GLY A 238 16.50 -0.12 14.33
N GLY A 239 16.49 -1.34 14.90
CA GLY A 239 15.36 -1.85 15.68
C GLY A 239 14.01 -1.77 14.95
N THR A 240 13.02 -1.10 15.54
CA THR A 240 11.69 -0.93 14.91
C THR A 240 11.69 -0.04 13.66
N GLY A 241 12.82 0.61 13.33
CA GLY A 241 13.00 1.35 12.08
C GLY A 241 12.93 0.47 10.82
N ILE A 242 12.84 -0.85 10.97
CA ILE A 242 12.57 -1.79 9.87
C ILE A 242 11.17 -1.61 9.25
N THR A 243 10.20 -1.07 9.99
CA THR A 243 8.80 -0.99 9.56
C THR A 243 8.57 -0.18 8.26
N PRO A 244 9.12 1.03 8.06
CA PRO A 244 9.04 1.71 6.76
C PRO A 244 9.81 0.98 5.65
N MET A 245 10.88 0.26 5.99
CA MET A 245 11.66 -0.51 5.01
C MET A 245 10.85 -1.69 4.49
N LEU A 246 10.14 -2.39 5.38
CA LEU A 246 9.25 -3.50 5.02
C LEU A 246 8.12 -3.06 4.10
N GLN A 247 7.53 -1.87 4.32
CA GLN A 247 6.51 -1.34 3.41
C GLN A 247 7.05 -1.22 1.97
N ILE A 248 8.28 -0.70 1.82
CA ILE A 248 8.91 -0.54 0.51
C ILE A 248 9.28 -1.89 -0.10
N ILE A 249 9.90 -2.79 0.69
CA ILE A 249 10.28 -4.14 0.24
C ILE A 249 9.04 -4.88 -0.28
N ARG A 250 7.95 -4.90 0.49
CA ARG A 250 6.70 -5.56 0.09
C ARG A 250 6.10 -4.93 -1.15
N ALA A 251 6.11 -3.60 -1.27
CA ALA A 251 5.59 -2.90 -2.43
C ALA A 251 6.35 -3.25 -3.72
N VAL A 252 7.69 -3.32 -3.65
CA VAL A 252 8.55 -3.73 -4.78
C VAL A 252 8.27 -5.18 -5.17
N LEU A 253 8.28 -6.09 -4.20
CA LEU A 253 8.12 -7.53 -4.48
C LEU A 253 6.72 -7.89 -4.99
N LYS A 254 5.71 -7.08 -4.68
CA LYS A 254 4.34 -7.29 -5.13
C LYS A 254 4.14 -6.96 -6.61
N ASP A 255 4.87 -6.00 -7.17
CA ASP A 255 4.77 -5.65 -8.59
C ASP A 255 5.86 -6.40 -9.38
N PRO A 256 5.53 -7.43 -10.19
CA PRO A 256 6.53 -8.19 -10.94
C PRO A 256 7.29 -7.35 -11.97
N GLU A 257 6.73 -6.20 -12.37
CA GLU A 257 7.37 -5.25 -13.29
C GLU A 257 8.33 -4.28 -12.56
N ASP A 258 8.33 -4.29 -11.23
CA ASP A 258 9.23 -3.48 -10.43
C ASP A 258 10.60 -4.15 -10.29
N LYS A 259 11.59 -3.58 -10.98
CA LYS A 259 12.97 -4.08 -11.00
C LYS A 259 13.90 -3.32 -10.04
N THR A 260 13.35 -2.62 -9.05
CA THR A 260 14.16 -1.89 -8.08
C THR A 260 15.07 -2.86 -7.30
N GLU A 261 16.37 -2.57 -7.28
CA GLU A 261 17.34 -3.28 -6.45
C GLU A 261 17.29 -2.74 -5.02
N LEU A 262 17.14 -3.61 -4.03
CA LEU A 262 17.07 -3.27 -2.61
C LEU A 262 18.28 -3.82 -1.87
N SER A 263 18.89 -3.01 -1.01
CA SER A 263 19.95 -3.45 -0.09
C SER A 263 19.64 -2.97 1.31
N LEU A 264 19.30 -3.89 2.20
CA LEU A 264 18.95 -3.64 3.59
C LEU A 264 20.17 -3.87 4.49
N LEU A 265 20.56 -2.87 5.28
CA LEU A 265 21.45 -3.00 6.42
C LEU A 265 20.62 -2.82 7.70
N PHE A 266 20.47 -3.89 8.48
CA PHE A 266 19.61 -3.90 9.66
C PHE A 266 20.40 -4.08 10.95
N ALA A 267 20.47 -3.00 11.74
CA ALA A 267 21.20 -2.91 12.99
C ALA A 267 20.30 -3.21 14.21
N ASN A 268 20.74 -4.13 15.06
CA ASN A 268 20.06 -4.51 16.30
C ASN A 268 21.06 -4.65 17.46
N GLN A 269 20.57 -4.81 18.69
CA GLN A 269 21.47 -4.98 19.84
C GLN A 269 22.00 -6.42 19.92
N THR A 270 21.11 -7.40 19.89
CA THR A 270 21.43 -8.83 19.93
C THR A 270 20.69 -9.58 18.82
N GLU A 271 21.04 -10.84 18.60
CA GLU A 271 20.41 -11.69 17.58
C GLU A 271 18.91 -11.87 17.81
N ASN A 272 18.48 -11.95 19.07
CA ASN A 272 17.08 -12.06 19.48
C ASN A 272 16.27 -10.76 19.30
N ASP A 273 16.93 -9.64 18.99
CA ASP A 273 16.28 -8.37 18.70
C ASP A 273 15.93 -8.22 17.21
N ILE A 274 16.40 -9.12 16.33
CA ILE A 274 16.18 -9.02 14.89
C ILE A 274 14.72 -9.34 14.57
N LEU A 275 13.94 -8.27 14.35
CA LEU A 275 12.53 -8.40 14.00
C LEU A 275 12.37 -9.00 12.60
N LEU A 276 11.51 -10.01 12.48
CA LEU A 276 11.14 -10.65 11.22
C LEU A 276 12.33 -11.26 10.46
N ARG A 277 13.34 -11.75 11.19
CA ARG A 277 14.56 -12.32 10.60
C ARG A 277 14.29 -13.40 9.57
N ASP A 278 13.55 -14.45 9.96
CA ASP A 278 13.30 -15.60 9.09
C ASP A 278 12.63 -15.18 7.77
N HIS A 279 11.69 -14.24 7.86
CA HIS A 279 11.01 -13.69 6.69
C HIS A 279 11.93 -12.84 5.80
N LEU A 280 12.83 -12.04 6.39
CA LEU A 280 13.81 -11.26 5.63
C LEU A 280 14.86 -12.15 4.95
N GLU A 281 15.29 -13.23 5.60
CA GLU A 281 16.19 -14.22 5.02
C GLU A 281 15.52 -14.99 3.88
N GLU A 282 14.27 -15.42 4.06
CA GLU A 282 13.45 -16.03 3.01
C GLU A 282 13.33 -15.10 1.79
N ILE A 283 12.98 -13.83 2.02
CA ILE A 283 12.91 -12.81 0.96
C ILE A 283 14.24 -12.72 0.20
N SER A 284 15.36 -12.62 0.92
CA SER A 284 16.67 -12.45 0.28
C SER A 284 17.11 -13.69 -0.51
N GLN A 285 16.67 -14.89 -0.10
CA GLN A 285 16.93 -16.13 -0.83
C GLN A 285 16.05 -16.26 -2.10
N GLN A 286 14.78 -15.87 -2.01
CA GLN A 286 13.82 -15.99 -3.11
C GLN A 286 13.93 -14.87 -4.16
N HIS A 287 14.45 -13.70 -3.76
CA HIS A 287 14.49 -12.51 -4.60
C HIS A 287 15.91 -11.96 -4.75
N PRO A 288 16.61 -12.27 -5.87
CA PRO A 288 17.99 -11.82 -6.10
C PRO A 288 18.18 -10.30 -6.12
N ASN A 289 17.12 -9.54 -6.36
CA ASN A 289 17.13 -8.07 -6.30
C ASN A 289 17.02 -7.53 -4.86
N VAL A 290 16.86 -8.37 -3.84
CA VAL A 290 16.82 -7.98 -2.43
C VAL A 290 17.99 -8.59 -1.67
N LYS A 291 18.89 -7.73 -1.20
CA LYS A 291 20.04 -8.12 -0.38
C LYS A 291 19.80 -7.69 1.05
N VAL A 292 20.00 -8.60 2.01
CA VAL A 292 19.87 -8.32 3.44
C VAL A 292 21.20 -8.55 4.14
N TRP A 293 21.59 -7.59 4.98
CA TRP A 293 22.78 -7.67 5.83
C TRP A 293 22.44 -7.19 7.23
N TYR A 294 23.08 -7.79 8.24
CA TYR A 294 22.82 -7.45 9.64
C TYR A 294 24.07 -6.92 10.33
N THR A 295 23.86 -6.16 11.40
CA THR A 295 24.92 -5.87 12.37
C THR A 295 24.37 -5.90 13.79
N LEU A 296 25.16 -6.39 14.74
CA LEU A 296 24.80 -6.47 16.15
C LEU A 296 25.79 -5.69 17.01
N ASP A 297 25.28 -4.90 17.95
CA ASP A 297 26.10 -4.27 19.00
C ASP A 297 26.80 -5.34 19.85
N ARG A 298 26.04 -6.36 20.25
CA ARG A 298 26.50 -7.48 21.09
C ARG A 298 26.18 -8.79 20.38
N PRO A 299 27.01 -9.21 19.39
CA PRO A 299 26.83 -10.51 18.77
C PRO A 299 27.05 -11.61 19.82
N PRO A 300 26.44 -12.79 19.64
CA PRO A 300 26.69 -13.93 20.51
C PRO A 300 28.19 -14.26 20.53
N GLN A 301 28.79 -14.30 21.71
CA GLN A 301 30.17 -14.77 21.86
C GLN A 301 30.16 -16.31 21.82
N GLY A 302 31.08 -16.89 21.04
CA GLY A 302 31.03 -18.30 20.62
C GLY A 302 30.96 -19.36 21.73
N LYS A 303 30.52 -20.56 21.33
CA LYS A 303 30.58 -21.85 22.05
C LYS A 303 30.19 -21.78 23.53
N LEU A 304 28.90 -21.73 23.82
CA LEU A 304 28.40 -22.19 25.11
C LEU A 304 27.58 -23.47 24.90
N ASN A 305 28.25 -24.60 25.13
CA ASN A 305 27.71 -25.95 25.34
C ASN A 305 26.51 -26.34 24.45
N ILE A 306 26.83 -27.00 23.33
CA ILE A 306 25.95 -27.67 22.34
C ILE A 306 25.50 -26.80 21.14
N PHE A 307 25.48 -25.46 21.20
CA PHE A 307 25.20 -24.62 20.03
C PHE A 307 26.31 -23.58 19.77
N ILE A 308 26.96 -23.69 18.61
CA ILE A 308 27.87 -22.66 18.09
C ILE A 308 26.99 -21.60 17.41
N SER A 309 26.89 -20.40 17.98
CA SER A 309 26.35 -19.27 17.21
C SER A 309 27.38 -18.86 16.16
N ASN A 310 27.07 -19.16 14.89
CA ASN A 310 27.86 -18.76 13.73
C ASN A 310 27.37 -17.39 13.25
N TRP A 311 27.58 -16.31 14.02
CA TRP A 311 27.25 -14.97 13.54
C TRP A 311 28.15 -14.62 12.33
N GLN A 312 27.57 -14.60 11.13
CA GLN A 312 28.30 -14.44 9.86
C GLN A 312 28.28 -13.00 9.32
N TYR A 313 27.59 -12.10 10.00
CA TYR A 313 27.40 -10.72 9.57
C TYR A 313 28.30 -9.76 10.36
N SER A 314 28.07 -8.46 10.23
CA SER A 314 28.89 -7.45 10.87
C SER A 314 28.66 -7.36 12.38
N SER A 315 29.63 -6.80 13.09
CA SER A 315 29.57 -6.54 14.54
C SER A 315 29.83 -5.07 14.81
N GLY A 316 29.15 -4.52 15.81
CA GLY A 316 29.21 -3.13 16.23
C GLY A 316 28.17 -2.22 15.56
N PHE A 317 28.29 -0.93 15.84
CA PHE A 317 27.47 0.09 15.18
C PHE A 317 27.81 0.24 13.70
N ILE A 318 26.86 0.77 12.94
CA ILE A 318 27.03 1.06 11.51
C ILE A 318 28.27 1.93 11.30
N ASN A 319 29.15 1.49 10.42
CA ASN A 319 30.39 2.19 10.05
C ASN A 319 30.53 2.32 8.52
N ASP A 320 31.55 3.03 8.06
CA ASP A 320 31.78 3.26 6.64
C ASP A 320 32.14 2.00 5.85
N ASP A 321 32.82 1.02 6.45
CA ASP A 321 33.10 -0.26 5.78
C ASP A 321 31.80 -1.01 5.46
N MET A 322 30.88 -1.11 6.44
CA MET A 322 29.56 -1.71 6.24
C MET A 322 28.78 -1.00 5.13
N LEU A 323 28.76 0.34 5.13
CA LEU A 323 28.05 1.11 4.11
C LEU A 323 28.68 0.95 2.74
N ARG A 324 30.02 0.95 2.64
CA ARG A 324 30.77 0.77 1.38
C ARG A 324 30.49 -0.59 0.75
N GLU A 325 30.48 -1.65 1.56
CA GLU A 325 30.29 -3.01 1.07
C GLU A 325 28.83 -3.36 0.76
N ARG A 326 27.90 -2.84 1.57
CA ARG A 326 26.51 -3.35 1.61
C ARG A 326 25.49 -2.41 1.01
N MET A 327 25.78 -1.12 0.86
CA MET A 327 24.88 -0.16 0.20
C MET A 327 25.22 0.02 -1.27
N PRO A 328 24.23 0.37 -2.13
CA PRO A 328 24.49 0.72 -3.51
C PRO A 328 25.37 1.97 -3.60
N ALA A 329 26.43 1.92 -4.38
CA ALA A 329 27.35 3.05 -4.58
C ALA A 329 26.62 4.37 -4.92
N PRO A 330 27.17 5.53 -4.48
CA PRO A 330 26.58 6.83 -4.75
C PRO A 330 26.46 7.05 -6.26
N GLY A 331 25.30 7.56 -6.70
CA GLY A 331 25.03 7.72 -8.13
C GLY A 331 23.67 8.35 -8.39
N PRO A 332 23.41 8.78 -9.64
CA PRO A 332 22.19 9.53 -9.98
C PRO A 332 20.89 8.72 -9.85
N SER A 333 20.98 7.39 -9.80
CA SER A 333 19.84 6.47 -9.65
C SER A 333 19.87 5.71 -8.32
N THR A 334 20.62 6.20 -7.34
CA THR A 334 20.74 5.63 -5.99
C THR A 334 20.04 6.54 -4.99
N GLN A 335 19.26 5.95 -4.08
CA GLN A 335 18.73 6.66 -2.92
C GLN A 335 18.86 5.78 -1.68
N ILE A 336 19.37 6.36 -0.60
CA ILE A 336 19.43 5.74 0.72
C ILE A 336 18.25 6.24 1.55
N LEU A 337 17.55 5.34 2.23
CA LEU A 337 16.48 5.63 3.18
C LEU A 337 16.88 5.06 4.53
N MET A 338 16.72 5.82 5.61
CA MET A 338 17.17 5.42 6.93
C MET A 338 16.12 5.69 8.01
N CYS A 339 15.95 4.74 8.92
CA CYS A 339 15.05 4.88 10.06
C CYS A 339 15.63 4.14 11.27
N GLY A 340 15.68 4.82 12.41
CA GLY A 340 16.16 4.25 13.65
C GLY A 340 16.40 5.33 14.71
N PRO A 341 17.05 4.98 15.83
CA PRO A 341 17.29 5.93 16.91
C PRO A 341 18.04 7.19 16.43
N PRO A 342 17.70 8.40 16.93
CA PRO A 342 18.38 9.62 16.50
C PRO A 342 19.92 9.59 16.59
N PRO A 343 20.54 8.95 17.61
CA PRO A 343 21.99 8.79 17.64
C PRO A 343 22.54 7.94 16.49
N MET A 344 21.84 6.88 16.08
CA MET A 344 22.24 6.05 14.94
C MET A 344 22.28 6.89 13.66
N ILE A 345 21.22 7.65 13.39
CA ILE A 345 21.15 8.50 12.20
C ILE A 345 22.25 9.57 12.23
N LYS A 346 22.39 10.30 13.35
CA LYS A 346 23.28 11.45 13.46
C LYS A 346 24.76 11.10 13.49
N PHE A 347 25.14 9.99 14.14
CA PHE A 347 26.55 9.68 14.40
C PHE A 347 27.08 8.49 13.61
N ALA A 348 26.21 7.57 13.18
CA ALA A 348 26.62 6.34 12.49
C ALA A 348 26.22 6.32 11.00
N CYS A 349 25.08 6.92 10.62
CA CYS A 349 24.66 6.94 9.22
C CYS A 349 25.18 8.17 8.46
N LEU A 350 24.78 9.38 8.86
CA LEU A 350 25.04 10.61 8.10
C LEU A 350 26.54 10.86 7.84
N PRO A 351 27.43 10.85 8.86
CA PRO A 351 28.84 11.16 8.64
C PRO A 351 29.54 10.10 7.77
N ASN A 352 29.14 8.83 7.89
CA ASN A 352 29.73 7.75 7.10
C ASN A 352 29.22 7.75 5.66
N LEU A 353 27.97 8.14 5.40
CA LEU A 353 27.48 8.38 4.04
C LEU A 353 28.21 9.56 3.38
N GLU A 354 28.42 10.66 4.10
CA GLU A 354 29.15 11.83 3.58
C GLU A 354 30.63 11.49 3.30
N LYS A 355 31.28 10.71 4.17
CA LYS A 355 32.64 10.18 3.96
C LYS A 355 32.75 9.31 2.70
N LEU A 356 31.64 8.71 2.25
CA LEU A 356 31.54 7.85 1.08
C LEU A 356 30.97 8.59 -0.14
N ASP A 357 31.02 9.93 -0.16
CA ASP A 357 30.61 10.79 -1.27
C ASP A 357 29.11 10.72 -1.63
N TYR A 358 28.26 10.25 -0.72
CA TYR A 358 26.81 10.41 -0.89
C TYR A 358 26.45 11.88 -0.66
N LYS A 359 25.78 12.48 -1.64
CA LYS A 359 25.27 13.86 -1.52
C LYS A 359 24.03 13.88 -0.62
N GLU A 360 23.73 15.02 -0.01
CA GLU A 360 22.51 15.20 0.81
C GLU A 360 21.24 14.82 0.05
N SER A 361 21.21 15.08 -1.26
CA SER A 361 20.11 14.69 -2.14
C SER A 361 20.01 13.17 -2.39
N MET A 362 20.92 12.35 -1.91
CA MET A 362 20.93 10.90 -2.10
C MET A 362 20.46 10.13 -0.87
N TYR A 363 20.19 10.79 0.26
CA TYR A 363 19.70 10.11 1.46
C TYR A 363 18.50 10.81 2.11
N PHE A 364 17.68 10.05 2.82
CA PHE A 364 16.55 10.58 3.57
C PHE A 364 16.35 9.80 4.87
N ALA A 365 16.21 10.50 5.99
CA ALA A 365 15.86 9.92 7.27
C ALA A 365 14.37 10.11 7.56
N PHE A 366 13.66 9.02 7.85
CA PHE A 366 12.22 9.00 8.15
C PHE A 366 11.83 9.80 9.40
#